data_AF-A0AAN9H2Y1-F1
#
_entry.id   AF-A0AAN9H2Y1-F1
#
_cell.length_a   1.000
_cell.length_b   1.000
_cell.length_c   1.000
_cell.angle_alpha   90.00
_cell.angle_beta   90.00
_cell.angle_gamma   90.00
#
_symmetry.space_group_name_H-M   'P 1'
#
loop_
_entity.id
_entity.type
_entity.pdbx_description
1 polymer ?
#
loop_
_entity_poly.entity_id
_entity_poly.type
_entity_poly.pdbx_seq_one_letter_code
_entity_poly.pdbx_strand_id
1 'polypeptide(L)'
;MNTFNCMFGWILLLGVLMSPVSCQDEESVISVCQEEDNDLRVDCLLEPKPNYHTDYEFSMSKGQKETIISTNISGIMPEPKFRHNTIVTELEPYGFRLIIMSFTITENTTFICKVTKLQRTLFVELESIQPCSATSVFLLGYPWLSLLVPLCIIHL
;
A
#
# COMPACT_ATOMS: atom_id res chain seq x y z
N MET A 1 45.27 -32.84 -0.92
CA MET A 1 45.23 -31.54 -0.22
C MET A 1 45.45 -30.47 -1.28
N ASN A 2 44.42 -30.18 -2.09
CA ASN A 2 43.30 -29.24 -1.84
C ASN A 2 43.75 -27.78 -1.80
N THR A 3 43.88 -27.14 -2.97
CA THR A 3 43.86 -25.67 -3.04
C THR A 3 43.64 -25.06 -4.44
N PHE A 4 43.41 -25.85 -5.51
CA PHE A 4 43.23 -25.26 -6.86
C PHE A 4 41.78 -25.15 -7.35
N ASN A 5 40.81 -25.74 -6.65
CA ASN A 5 39.39 -25.73 -7.04
C ASN A 5 38.51 -24.73 -6.25
N CYS A 6 39.09 -23.94 -5.33
CA CYS A 6 38.30 -22.99 -4.53
C CYS A 6 38.25 -21.58 -5.12
N MET A 7 39.14 -21.23 -6.05
CA MET A 7 39.30 -19.84 -6.51
C MET A 7 38.50 -19.48 -7.78
N PHE A 8 37.71 -20.42 -8.34
CA PHE A 8 36.80 -20.14 -9.45
C PHE A 8 35.32 -20.36 -9.11
N GLY A 9 35.02 -21.00 -7.98
CA GLY A 9 33.64 -21.14 -7.48
C GLY A 9 33.10 -19.88 -6.81
N TRP A 10 33.98 -18.97 -6.37
CA TRP A 10 33.59 -17.76 -5.62
C TRP A 10 33.20 -16.58 -6.50
N ILE A 11 33.69 -16.50 -7.75
CA ILE A 11 33.36 -15.38 -8.65
C ILE A 11 31.94 -15.53 -9.22
N LEU A 12 31.44 -16.76 -9.39
CA LEU A 12 30.07 -17.01 -9.86
C LEU A 12 28.99 -16.81 -8.77
N LEU A 13 29.36 -16.90 -7.48
CA LEU A 13 28.42 -16.68 -6.37
C LEU A 13 28.25 -15.20 -6.00
N LEU A 14 29.25 -14.35 -6.26
CA LEU A 14 29.19 -12.91 -6.02
C LEU A 14 28.45 -12.14 -7.13
N GLY A 15 28.29 -12.71 -8.33
CA GLY A 15 27.55 -12.08 -9.42
C GLY A 15 26.03 -12.12 -9.26
N VAL A 16 25.50 -12.98 -8.39
CA VAL A 16 24.05 -13.12 -8.15
C VAL A 16 23.55 -12.18 -7.04
N LEU A 17 24.46 -11.66 -6.19
CA LEU A 17 24.09 -10.81 -5.05
C LEU A 17 23.95 -9.32 -5.41
N MET A 18 24.22 -8.96 -6.66
CA MET A 18 24.10 -7.59 -7.17
C MET A 18 23.11 -7.54 -8.33
N SER A 19 22.01 -8.31 -8.25
CA SER A 19 20.80 -7.84 -8.91
C SER A 19 20.37 -6.59 -8.14
N PRO A 20 20.38 -5.39 -8.74
CA PRO A 20 19.55 -4.34 -8.21
C PRO A 20 18.13 -4.93 -8.24
N VAL A 21 17.61 -5.29 -7.08
CA VAL A 21 16.16 -5.30 -6.91
C VAL A 21 15.80 -3.87 -7.24
N SER A 22 15.34 -3.68 -8.47
CA SER A 22 14.69 -2.46 -8.89
C SER A 22 13.64 -2.26 -7.81
N CYS A 23 13.85 -1.25 -6.94
CA CYS A 23 12.79 -0.75 -6.09
C CYS A 23 11.72 -0.34 -7.09
N GLN A 24 10.77 -1.25 -7.29
CA GLN A 24 9.68 -1.11 -8.22
C GLN A 24 8.88 0.06 -7.69
N ASP A 25 9.10 1.17 -8.39
CA ASP A 25 8.25 2.30 -8.60
C ASP A 25 7.62 2.94 -7.35
N GLU A 26 7.73 4.26 -7.29
CA GLU A 26 6.85 5.07 -6.47
C GLU A 26 5.41 4.87 -6.97
N GLU A 27 4.80 3.74 -6.64
CA GLU A 27 3.46 3.40 -7.06
C GLU A 27 2.49 3.94 -6.01
N SER A 28 1.68 4.89 -6.43
CA SER A 28 0.46 5.20 -5.72
C SER A 28 -0.45 3.96 -5.68
N VAL A 29 -0.55 3.33 -4.50
CA VAL A 29 -1.24 2.05 -4.27
C VAL A 29 -2.63 2.28 -3.68
N ILE A 30 -3.63 1.59 -4.23
CA ILE A 30 -4.93 1.41 -3.58
C ILE A 30 -4.96 0.05 -2.88
N SER A 31 -5.42 0.02 -1.62
CA SER A 31 -5.57 -1.21 -0.84
C SER A 31 -6.89 -1.23 -0.11
N VAL A 32 -7.46 -2.41 0.08
CA VAL A 32 -8.75 -2.63 0.73
C VAL A 32 -8.57 -3.76 1.75
N CYS A 33 -9.02 -3.54 2.97
CA CYS A 33 -8.98 -4.54 4.04
C CYS A 33 -10.15 -4.35 5.01
N GLN A 34 -10.42 -5.37 5.82
CA GLN A 34 -11.47 -5.37 6.84
C GLN A 34 -10.86 -5.12 8.23
N GLU A 35 -11.34 -4.14 8.97
CA GLU A 35 -10.95 -3.89 10.37
C GLU A 35 -11.66 -4.85 11.34
N GLU A 36 -11.14 -4.95 12.57
CA GLU A 36 -11.63 -5.90 13.59
C GLU A 36 -13.09 -5.63 14.03
N ASP A 37 -13.54 -4.39 13.92
CA ASP A 37 -14.91 -3.95 14.23
C ASP A 37 -15.89 -4.13 13.04
N ASN A 38 -15.44 -4.76 11.95
CA ASN A 38 -16.15 -4.91 10.68
C ASN A 38 -16.32 -3.61 9.88
N ASP A 39 -15.47 -2.62 10.13
CA ASP A 39 -15.35 -1.47 9.25
C ASP A 39 -14.48 -1.84 8.03
N LEU A 40 -14.88 -1.36 6.85
CA LEU A 40 -14.09 -1.57 5.63
C LEU A 40 -13.16 -0.37 5.45
N ARG A 41 -11.85 -0.64 5.38
CA ARG A 41 -10.83 0.37 5.15
C ARG A 41 -10.34 0.31 3.71
N VAL A 42 -10.31 1.48 3.07
CA VAL A 42 -9.75 1.68 1.73
C VAL A 42 -8.68 2.75 1.81
N ASP A 43 -7.41 2.35 1.64
CA ASP A 43 -6.30 3.29 1.60
C ASP A 43 -5.93 3.58 0.14
N CYS A 44 -5.79 4.85 -0.18
CA CYS A 44 -5.37 5.36 -1.48
C CYS A 44 -4.11 6.21 -1.28
N LEU A 45 -2.96 5.55 -1.40
CA LEU A 45 -1.64 6.18 -1.23
C LEU A 45 -1.27 6.93 -2.51
N LEU A 46 -0.64 8.08 -2.34
CA LEU A 46 -0.26 8.95 -3.45
C LEU A 46 1.24 9.22 -3.46
N GLU A 47 1.78 9.49 -4.64
CA GLU A 47 3.17 9.93 -4.77
C GLU A 47 3.35 11.34 -4.20
N PRO A 48 4.52 11.64 -3.61
CA PRO A 48 4.86 12.98 -3.16
C PRO A 48 4.75 14.01 -4.29
N LYS A 49 3.88 15.01 -4.13
CA LYS A 49 3.79 16.14 -5.06
C LYS A 49 3.76 17.47 -4.33
N PRO A 50 4.54 18.47 -4.79
CA PRO A 50 4.63 19.79 -4.14
C PRO A 50 3.32 20.60 -4.19
N ASN A 51 2.43 20.27 -5.13
CA ASN A 51 1.07 20.81 -5.22
C ASN A 51 0.08 19.68 -4.97
N TYR A 52 0.05 19.18 -3.74
CA TYR A 52 -0.93 18.18 -3.33
C TYR A 52 -2.32 18.82 -3.33
N HIS A 53 -3.19 18.28 -4.15
CA HIS A 53 -4.57 18.73 -4.27
C HIS A 53 -5.44 17.86 -3.36
N THR A 54 -6.37 18.50 -2.67
CA THR A 54 -7.20 17.87 -1.64
C THR A 54 -8.49 17.27 -2.19
N ASP A 55 -8.79 17.45 -3.47
CA ASP A 55 -10.02 16.96 -4.10
C ASP A 55 -9.96 15.44 -4.29
N TYR A 56 -10.92 14.74 -3.69
CA TYR A 56 -11.06 13.29 -3.75
C TYR A 56 -12.49 12.85 -4.07
N GLU A 57 -12.60 11.69 -4.70
CA GLU A 57 -13.83 10.93 -4.87
C GLU A 57 -13.52 9.45 -4.68
N PHE A 58 -14.18 8.84 -3.70
CA PHE A 58 -14.23 7.41 -3.53
C PHE A 58 -15.53 6.87 -4.09
N SER A 59 -15.43 5.90 -4.98
CA SER A 59 -16.57 5.18 -5.52
C SER A 59 -16.29 3.68 -5.55
N MET A 60 -17.36 2.89 -5.68
CA MET A 60 -17.24 1.47 -5.94
C MET A 60 -18.15 1.09 -7.10
N SER A 61 -17.70 0.15 -7.93
CA SER A 61 -18.49 -0.45 -8.99
C SER A 61 -18.82 -1.89 -8.65
N LYS A 62 -20.10 -2.23 -8.77
CA LYS A 62 -20.62 -3.59 -8.64
C LYS A 62 -21.26 -3.96 -9.96
N GLY A 63 -20.67 -4.90 -10.69
CA GLY A 63 -21.04 -5.17 -12.08
C GLY A 63 -20.85 -3.95 -12.99
N GLN A 64 -21.94 -3.38 -13.49
CA GLN A 64 -21.93 -2.19 -14.35
C GLN A 64 -22.34 -0.89 -13.64
N LYS A 65 -22.65 -0.94 -12.34
CA LYS A 65 -23.13 0.22 -11.59
C LYS A 65 -22.04 0.76 -10.67
N GLU A 66 -21.50 1.93 -11.02
CA GLU A 66 -20.66 2.74 -10.13
C GLU A 66 -21.53 3.53 -9.14
N THR A 67 -21.15 3.53 -7.88
CA THR A 67 -21.82 4.23 -6.78
C THR A 67 -20.80 5.04 -6.01
N ILE A 68 -21.07 6.33 -5.80
CA ILE A 68 -20.18 7.23 -5.07
C ILE A 68 -20.36 7.01 -3.57
N ILE A 69 -19.25 6.73 -2.88
CA ILE A 69 -19.19 6.46 -1.45
C ILE A 69 -18.95 7.75 -0.66
N SER A 70 -17.95 8.54 -1.05
CA SER A 70 -17.62 9.81 -0.39
C SER A 70 -16.82 10.70 -1.33
N THR A 71 -17.03 12.02 -1.26
CA THR A 71 -16.30 13.00 -2.06
C THR A 71 -16.37 14.38 -1.42
N ASN A 72 -15.37 15.23 -1.68
CA ASN A 72 -15.40 16.66 -1.37
C ASN A 72 -15.57 17.53 -2.63
N ILE A 73 -15.80 16.92 -3.81
CA ILE A 73 -15.99 17.65 -5.07
C ILE A 73 -17.37 18.31 -5.08
N SER A 74 -17.39 19.61 -5.30
CA SER A 74 -18.63 20.40 -5.31
C SER A 74 -19.60 19.95 -6.42
N GLY A 75 -20.88 19.81 -6.08
CA GLY A 75 -21.94 19.43 -7.03
C GLY A 75 -22.10 17.92 -7.23
N ILE A 76 -21.22 17.10 -6.65
CA ILE A 76 -21.34 15.65 -6.62
C ILE A 76 -21.83 15.24 -5.23
N MET A 77 -22.81 14.33 -5.18
CA MET A 77 -23.35 13.83 -3.92
C MET A 77 -23.12 12.33 -3.78
N PRO A 78 -22.59 11.88 -2.63
CA PRO A 78 -22.58 10.45 -2.30
C PRO A 78 -23.98 9.86 -2.22
N GLU A 79 -24.05 8.55 -2.50
CA GLU A 79 -25.27 7.76 -2.33
C GLU A 79 -25.76 7.89 -0.88
N PRO A 80 -27.09 8.08 -0.63
CA PRO A 80 -27.61 8.38 0.70
C PRO A 80 -27.16 7.41 1.81
N LYS A 81 -26.98 6.13 1.48
CA LYS A 81 -26.55 5.10 2.44
C LYS A 81 -25.14 5.30 3.02
N PHE A 82 -24.29 6.10 2.37
CA PHE A 82 -22.90 6.31 2.79
C PHE A 82 -22.66 7.63 3.53
N ARG A 83 -23.63 8.57 3.50
CA ARG A 83 -23.45 9.95 4.00
C ARG A 83 -23.11 10.06 5.49
N HIS A 84 -23.54 9.10 6.30
CA HIS A 84 -23.38 9.13 7.76
C HIS A 84 -22.51 7.98 8.30
N ASN A 85 -22.08 7.07 7.42
CA ASN A 85 -21.37 5.85 7.80
C ASN A 85 -19.98 5.80 7.14
N THR A 86 -19.49 6.94 6.65
CA THR A 86 -18.17 7.02 6.02
C THR A 86 -17.36 8.15 6.62
N ILE A 87 -16.07 7.88 6.80
CA ILE A 87 -15.09 8.84 7.28
C ILE A 87 -13.93 8.82 6.30
N VAL A 88 -13.49 10.00 5.87
CA VAL A 88 -12.29 10.15 5.04
C VAL A 88 -11.27 10.96 5.82
N THR A 89 -10.06 10.41 5.93
CA THR A 89 -8.92 11.06 6.58
C THR A 89 -7.76 11.16 5.61
N GLU A 90 -7.08 12.30 5.58
CA GLU A 90 -5.82 12.46 4.87
C GLU A 90 -4.73 11.63 5.57
N LEU A 91 -3.87 10.97 4.79
CA LEU A 91 -2.77 10.15 5.28
C LEU A 91 -1.43 10.85 5.09
N GLU A 92 -0.57 10.74 6.09
CA GLU A 92 0.84 11.15 5.98
C GLU A 92 1.69 10.01 5.37
N PRO A 93 2.64 10.29 4.46
CA PRO A 93 3.00 11.61 3.94
C PRO A 93 2.04 12.13 2.85
N TYR A 94 1.40 11.25 2.07
CA TYR A 94 0.44 11.62 1.02
C TYR A 94 -0.58 10.51 0.76
N GLY A 95 -1.87 10.85 0.78
CA GLY A 95 -2.93 9.91 0.44
C GLY A 95 -4.22 10.17 1.20
N PHE A 96 -5.21 9.31 0.96
CA PHE A 96 -6.48 9.35 1.66
C PHE A 96 -6.87 7.96 2.13
N ARG A 97 -7.43 7.88 3.33
CA ARG A 97 -8.06 6.68 3.87
C ARG A 97 -9.55 6.92 3.98
N LEU A 98 -10.32 6.00 3.41
CA LEU A 98 -11.75 5.90 3.60
C LEU A 98 -12.03 4.75 4.58
N ILE A 99 -12.86 5.01 5.58
CA ILE A 99 -13.46 4.00 6.45
C ILE A 99 -14.96 3.98 6.20
N ILE A 100 -15.52 2.80 5.92
CA ILE A 100 -16.95 2.56 5.80
C ILE A 100 -17.40 1.72 6.98
N MET A 101 -18.20 2.32 7.86
CA MET A 101 -18.60 1.71 9.13
C MET A 101 -19.54 0.52 8.91
N SER A 102 -19.25 -0.60 9.59
CA SER A 102 -20.05 -1.83 9.57
C SER A 102 -20.46 -2.27 8.17
N PHE A 103 -19.50 -2.30 7.25
CA PHE A 103 -19.75 -2.59 5.83
C PHE A 103 -19.17 -3.94 5.43
N THR A 104 -20.04 -4.78 4.89
CA THR A 104 -19.67 -6.09 4.34
C THR A 104 -19.83 -6.08 2.83
N ILE A 105 -18.81 -6.55 2.12
CA ILE A 105 -18.90 -6.79 0.68
C ILE A 105 -19.79 -8.02 0.46
N THR A 106 -20.75 -7.91 -0.47
CA THR A 106 -21.74 -8.97 -0.75
C THR A 106 -21.58 -9.58 -2.13
N GLU A 107 -20.78 -8.97 -2.99
CA GLU A 107 -20.50 -9.37 -4.36
C GLU A 107 -19.16 -8.77 -4.81
N ASN A 108 -18.61 -9.28 -5.91
CA ASN A 108 -17.37 -8.75 -6.48
C ASN A 108 -17.48 -7.25 -6.72
N THR A 109 -16.53 -6.52 -6.15
CA THR A 109 -16.61 -5.06 -6.07
C THR A 109 -15.29 -4.46 -6.53
N THR A 110 -15.37 -3.48 -7.41
CA THR A 110 -14.23 -2.69 -7.84
C THR A 110 -14.22 -1.38 -7.06
N PHE A 111 -13.22 -1.14 -6.23
CA PHE A 111 -13.02 0.14 -5.55
C PHE A 111 -12.26 1.10 -6.45
N ILE A 112 -12.69 2.35 -6.47
CA ILE A 112 -12.12 3.41 -7.30
C ILE A 112 -11.84 4.59 -6.38
N CYS A 113 -10.61 5.09 -6.44
CA CYS A 113 -10.18 6.32 -5.79
C CYS A 113 -9.73 7.29 -6.87
N LYS A 114 -10.41 8.43 -6.98
CA LYS A 114 -10.02 9.54 -7.84
C LYS A 114 -9.52 10.65 -6.95
N VAL A 115 -8.26 11.03 -7.08
CA VAL A 115 -7.71 12.20 -6.41
C VAL A 115 -7.22 13.15 -7.50
N THR A 116 -7.92 14.28 -7.61
CA THR A 116 -7.64 15.31 -8.61
C THR A 116 -7.73 14.80 -10.05
N LYS A 117 -6.62 14.30 -10.62
CA LYS A 117 -6.52 13.74 -11.99
C LYS A 117 -6.00 12.31 -12.01
N LEU A 118 -5.67 11.76 -10.85
CA LEU A 118 -5.21 10.39 -10.71
C LEU A 118 -6.40 9.52 -10.34
N GLN A 119 -6.59 8.45 -11.10
CA GLN A 119 -7.58 7.42 -10.78
C GLN A 119 -6.84 6.12 -10.50
N ARG A 120 -7.15 5.52 -9.35
CA ARG A 120 -6.65 4.21 -8.94
C ARG A 120 -7.83 3.29 -8.72
N THR A 121 -7.67 2.04 -9.12
CA THR A 121 -8.74 1.05 -9.14
C THR A 121 -8.23 -0.26 -8.57
N LEU A 122 -9.00 -0.89 -7.68
CA LEU A 122 -8.73 -2.22 -7.16
C LEU A 122 -9.96 -3.11 -7.32
N PHE A 123 -9.79 -4.24 -8.00
CA PHE A 123 -10.82 -5.27 -8.04
C PHE A 123 -10.67 -6.18 -6.81
N VAL A 124 -11.77 -6.41 -6.10
CA VAL A 124 -11.83 -7.25 -4.91
C VAL A 124 -12.87 -8.33 -5.12
N GLU A 125 -12.44 -9.59 -4.99
CA GLU A 125 -13.32 -10.74 -4.98
C GLU A 125 -13.97 -10.88 -3.60
N LEU A 126 -15.23 -11.32 -3.56
CA LEU A 126 -16.03 -11.38 -2.34
C LEU A 126 -15.31 -12.10 -1.17
N GLU A 127 -14.63 -13.21 -1.46
CA GLU A 127 -13.99 -14.07 -0.45
C GLU A 127 -12.50 -13.75 -0.24
N SER A 128 -11.96 -12.73 -0.92
CA SER A 128 -10.52 -12.43 -0.90
C SER A 128 -10.12 -11.28 0.02
N ILE A 129 -11.05 -10.71 0.78
CA ILE A 129 -10.77 -9.57 1.65
C ILE A 129 -9.97 -10.05 2.86
N GLN A 130 -8.77 -9.50 3.01
CA GLN A 130 -7.93 -9.78 4.15
C GLN A 130 -8.25 -8.83 5.31
N PRO A 131 -8.09 -9.28 6.56
CA PRO A 131 -8.13 -8.39 7.70
C PRO A 131 -7.00 -7.37 7.61
N CYS A 132 -7.25 -6.14 8.06
CA CYS A 132 -6.24 -5.10 8.11
C CYS A 132 -5.14 -5.51 9.09
N SER A 133 -3.95 -5.82 8.57
CA SER A 133 -2.79 -6.07 9.42
C SER A 133 -2.39 -4.78 10.12
N ALA A 134 -2.25 -4.81 11.45
CA ALA A 134 -1.51 -3.79 12.17
C ALA A 134 -0.03 -3.97 11.82
N THR A 135 0.41 -3.45 10.68
CA THR A 135 1.83 -3.42 10.35
C THR A 135 2.51 -2.46 11.30
N SER A 136 3.05 -2.99 12.40
CA SER A 136 4.05 -2.28 13.17
C SER A 136 5.27 -2.13 12.27
N VAL A 137 5.42 -0.99 11.59
CA VAL A 137 6.68 -0.61 10.94
C VAL A 137 7.67 -0.23 12.06
N PHE A 138 8.01 -1.21 12.89
CA PHE A 138 9.28 -1.24 13.59
C PHE A 138 10.21 -2.10 12.73
N LEU A 139 10.64 -1.55 11.59
CA LEU A 139 12.00 -1.84 11.16
C LEU A 139 12.91 -1.18 12.20
N LEU A 140 13.02 -1.83 13.35
CA LEU A 140 14.15 -1.65 14.24
C LEU A 140 15.35 -2.01 13.39
N GLY A 141 15.97 -0.96 12.83
CA GLY A 141 17.23 -1.02 12.14
C GLY A 141 18.15 -1.87 12.99
N TYR A 142 18.49 -3.03 12.47
CA TYR A 142 19.34 -4.03 13.07
C TYR A 142 20.65 -3.38 13.54
N PRO A 143 20.82 -2.99 14.83
CA PRO A 143 21.99 -2.24 15.30
C PRO A 143 23.24 -3.14 15.35
N TRP A 144 23.03 -4.46 15.37
CA TRP A 144 24.06 -5.49 15.35
C TRP A 144 24.84 -5.59 14.02
N LEU A 145 24.33 -5.06 12.90
CA LEU A 145 25.10 -5.02 11.64
C LEU A 145 26.26 -4.02 11.72
N SER A 146 26.19 -3.04 12.62
CA SER A 146 27.31 -2.13 12.94
C SER A 146 28.39 -2.81 13.78
N LEU A 147 28.11 -3.95 14.42
CA LEU A 147 29.05 -4.69 15.26
C LEU A 147 29.98 -5.62 14.47
N LEU A 148 29.77 -5.78 13.16
CA LEU A 148 30.63 -6.59 12.29
C LEU A 148 31.73 -5.76 11.58
N VAL A 149 31.70 -4.43 11.68
CA VAL A 149 32.72 -3.55 11.08
C VAL A 149 34.06 -3.52 11.85
N PRO A 150 34.15 -3.67 13.19
CA PRO A 150 35.45 -3.57 13.87
C PRO A 150 36.28 -4.86 13.85
N LEU A 151 35.76 -6.00 13.37
CA LEU A 151 36.53 -7.26 13.34
C LEU A 151 37.42 -7.43 12.10
N CYS A 152 37.29 -6.58 11.07
CA CYS A 152 38.16 -6.62 9.89
C CYS A 152 39.45 -5.78 10.02
N ILE A 153 39.70 -5.12 11.16
CA ILE A 153 40.89 -4.26 11.33
C ILE A 153 42.00 -4.95 12.17
N ILE A 154 41.78 -6.16 12.72
CA ILE A 154 42.73 -6.79 13.68
C ILE A 154 43.44 -8.05 13.13
N HIS A 155 43.35 -8.33 11.83
CA HIS A 155 44.26 -9.32 11.21
C HIS A 155 45.03 -8.70 10.04
N LEU A 156 46.02 -7.88 10.39
CA LEU A 156 47.25 -7.68 9.63
C LEU A 156 48.43 -8.13 10.50
#